data_AF-G3LI01-F1
#
_entry.id   AF-G3LI01-F1
#
_cell.length_a   1.000
_cell.length_b   1.000
_cell.length_c   1.000
_cell.angle_alpha   90.00
_cell.angle_beta   90.00
_cell.angle_gamma   90.00
#
_symmetry.space_group_name_H-M   'P 1'
#
loop_
_entity.id
_entity.type
_entity.pdbx_description
1 polymer ?
#
loop_
_entity_poly.entity_id
_entity_poly.type
_entity_poly.pdbx_seq_one_letter_code
_entity_poly.pdbx_strand_id
1 'polypeptide(L)'
;MANKCILQIALLMCFSTTALSMSYDVLRYQQRSSNLACQKLLGQLPGTPQYCLEDRMNFEVPEEIMQPPQFQKEDAVLIIHEMLQQIFGILRRNFSSTGWNETVIKTILVELDGQMDDLETILEEIMEEENFPRGDMTILHLKKYYLSILQYLKSKEYRSCAWTVVQVEILRNFSFLNRLTDYLRN
;
A
#
# COMPACT_ATOMS: atom_id res chain seq x y z
N MET A 1 -29.08 -22.70 32.71
CA MET A 1 -29.21 -21.70 31.63
C MET A 1 -27.88 -20.97 31.38
N ALA A 2 -27.19 -20.47 32.41
CA ALA A 2 -25.87 -19.80 32.27
C ALA A 2 -24.82 -20.59 31.48
N ASN A 3 -24.57 -21.88 31.76
CA ASN A 3 -23.58 -22.68 31.01
C ASN A 3 -23.87 -22.83 29.51
N LYS A 4 -25.15 -22.81 29.10
CA LYS A 4 -25.54 -22.88 27.69
C LYS A 4 -25.25 -21.56 26.97
N CYS A 5 -25.49 -20.44 27.64
CA CYS A 5 -25.16 -19.10 27.12
C CYS A 5 -23.64 -18.89 27.04
N ILE A 6 -22.89 -19.31 28.06
CA ILE A 6 -21.42 -19.23 28.07
C ILE A 6 -20.83 -20.06 26.92
N LEU A 7 -21.33 -21.29 26.70
CA LEU A 7 -20.89 -22.14 25.60
C LEU A 7 -21.20 -21.52 24.23
N GLN A 8 -22.38 -20.93 24.05
CA GLN A 8 -22.75 -20.27 22.79
C GLN A 8 -21.90 -19.03 22.51
N ILE A 9 -21.63 -18.21 23.53
CA ILE A 9 -20.74 -17.05 23.40
C ILE A 9 -19.31 -17.51 23.08
N ALA A 10 -18.81 -18.53 23.78
CA ALA A 10 -17.48 -19.07 23.51
C ALA A 10 -17.35 -19.64 22.09
N LEU A 11 -18.37 -20.37 21.61
CA LEU A 11 -18.39 -20.87 20.23
C LEU A 11 -18.40 -19.73 19.21
N LEU A 12 -19.23 -18.70 19.39
CA LEU A 12 -19.30 -17.53 18.51
C LEU A 12 -17.94 -16.82 18.43
N MET A 13 -17.29 -16.60 19.57
CA MET A 13 -15.95 -16.01 19.64
C MET A 13 -14.88 -16.86 18.94
N CYS A 14 -14.95 -18.20 19.07
CA CYS A 14 -14.04 -19.09 18.35
C CYS A 14 -14.27 -19.03 16.83
N PHE A 15 -15.53 -18.98 16.37
CA PHE A 15 -15.81 -18.90 14.94
C PHE A 15 -15.36 -17.56 14.34
N SER A 16 -15.62 -16.43 15.00
CA SER A 16 -15.21 -15.11 14.51
C SER A 16 -13.69 -14.99 14.42
N THR A 17 -12.97 -15.45 15.45
CA THR A 17 -11.49 -15.43 15.44
C THR A 17 -10.90 -16.34 14.36
N THR A 18 -11.47 -17.52 14.10
CA THR A 18 -11.02 -18.37 12.99
C THR A 18 -11.32 -17.78 11.62
N ALA A 19 -12.46 -17.12 11.45
CA ALA A 19 -12.82 -16.48 10.19
C ALA A 19 -11.88 -15.30 9.87
N LEU A 20 -11.62 -14.44 10.85
CA LEU A 20 -10.71 -13.30 10.71
C LEU A 20 -9.25 -13.76 10.48
N SER A 21 -8.83 -14.85 11.14
CA SER A 21 -7.52 -15.45 10.87
C SER A 21 -7.41 -15.93 9.42
N MET A 22 -8.42 -16.66 8.91
CA MET A 22 -8.40 -17.11 7.52
C MET A 22 -8.46 -15.95 6.52
N SER A 23 -9.16 -14.85 6.84
CA SER A 23 -9.24 -13.68 5.97
C SER A 23 -7.89 -12.98 5.82
N TYR A 24 -7.11 -12.85 6.91
CA TYR A 24 -5.75 -12.30 6.86
C TYR A 24 -4.76 -13.11 6.01
N ASP A 25 -4.81 -14.46 6.06
CA ASP A 25 -3.92 -15.29 5.24
C ASP A 25 -4.26 -15.19 3.74
N VAL A 26 -5.55 -15.10 3.40
CA VAL A 26 -6.02 -14.90 2.02
C VAL A 26 -5.61 -13.50 1.53
N LEU A 27 -5.89 -12.45 2.31
CA LEU A 27 -5.48 -11.08 2.02
C LEU A 27 -3.98 -10.99 1.79
N ARG A 28 -3.18 -11.62 2.66
CA ARG A 28 -1.72 -11.66 2.53
C ARG A 28 -1.27 -12.26 1.21
N TYR A 29 -1.90 -13.33 0.77
CA TYR A 29 -1.59 -13.97 -0.52
C TYR A 29 -1.95 -13.06 -1.69
N GLN A 30 -3.16 -12.47 -1.68
CA GLN A 30 -3.62 -11.54 -2.71
C GLN A 30 -2.67 -10.34 -2.83
N GLN A 31 -2.40 -9.65 -1.73
CA GLN A 31 -1.51 -8.48 -1.69
C GLN A 31 -0.12 -8.79 -2.25
N ARG A 32 0.48 -9.94 -1.91
CA ARG A 32 1.78 -10.36 -2.47
C ARG A 32 1.72 -10.61 -3.98
N SER A 33 0.68 -11.29 -4.43
CA SER A 33 0.48 -11.58 -5.86
C SER A 33 0.34 -10.29 -6.66
N SER A 34 -0.51 -9.38 -6.19
CA SER A 34 -0.79 -8.10 -6.82
C SER A 34 0.40 -7.14 -6.77
N ASN A 35 1.12 -7.07 -5.65
CA ASN A 35 2.38 -6.34 -5.54
C ASN A 35 3.39 -6.81 -6.58
N LEU A 36 3.55 -8.12 -6.75
CA LEU A 36 4.45 -8.69 -7.76
C LEU A 36 4.00 -8.34 -9.19
N ALA A 37 2.70 -8.38 -9.47
CA ALA A 37 2.15 -8.00 -10.76
C ALA A 37 2.43 -6.51 -11.07
N CYS A 38 2.13 -5.61 -10.13
CA CYS A 38 2.40 -4.18 -10.25
C CYS A 38 3.89 -3.89 -10.45
N GLN A 39 4.78 -4.54 -9.68
CA GLN A 39 6.24 -4.37 -9.84
C GLN A 39 6.72 -4.82 -11.22
N LYS A 40 6.22 -5.95 -11.73
CA LYS A 40 6.56 -6.43 -13.08
C LYS A 40 6.11 -5.45 -14.16
N LEU A 41 4.89 -4.93 -14.06
CA LEU A 41 4.36 -3.95 -15.01
C LEU A 41 5.12 -2.62 -14.95
N LEU A 42 5.42 -2.11 -13.75
CA LEU A 42 6.23 -0.90 -13.56
C LEU A 42 7.64 -1.08 -14.12
N GLY A 43 8.24 -2.26 -13.98
CA GLY A 43 9.56 -2.58 -14.51
C GLY A 43 9.62 -2.66 -16.04
N GLN A 44 8.48 -2.79 -16.72
CA GLN A 44 8.40 -2.76 -18.19
C GLN A 44 8.38 -1.33 -18.76
N LEU A 45 8.04 -0.33 -17.93
CA LEU A 45 7.96 1.05 -18.36
C LEU A 45 9.36 1.64 -18.56
N PRO A 46 9.59 2.41 -19.63
CA PRO A 46 10.91 2.96 -19.90
C PRO A 46 11.30 3.99 -18.83
N GLY A 47 12.51 3.81 -18.31
CA GLY A 47 13.13 4.74 -17.36
C GLY A 47 14.60 4.33 -17.20
N THR A 48 15.52 5.23 -17.52
CA THR A 48 16.96 4.94 -17.39
C THR A 48 17.57 5.88 -16.34
N PRO A 49 17.62 5.47 -15.05
CA PRO A 49 18.04 6.35 -13.95
C PRO A 49 19.44 6.94 -14.12
N GLN A 50 20.31 6.28 -14.89
CA GLN A 50 21.67 6.72 -15.14
C GLN A 50 21.76 7.99 -16.01
N TYR A 51 20.73 8.30 -16.81
CA TYR A 51 20.66 9.56 -17.56
C TYR A 51 19.92 10.68 -16.81
N CYS A 52 19.38 10.39 -15.62
CA CYS A 52 18.56 11.31 -14.83
C CYS A 52 19.22 11.66 -13.49
N LEU A 53 20.57 11.66 -13.45
CA LEU A 53 21.34 11.88 -12.22
C LEU A 53 21.10 13.25 -11.60
N GLU A 54 20.95 14.29 -12.42
CA GLU A 54 20.67 15.66 -11.98
C GLU A 54 19.30 15.83 -11.33
N ASP A 55 18.39 14.88 -11.57
CA ASP A 55 17.04 14.88 -11.03
C ASP A 55 16.88 14.04 -9.78
N ARG A 56 17.92 13.32 -9.34
CA ARG A 56 17.86 12.49 -8.14
C ARG A 56 17.34 13.29 -6.95
N MET A 57 16.40 12.68 -6.25
CA MET A 57 15.79 13.23 -5.05
C MET A 57 15.72 12.12 -4.00
N ASN A 58 16.02 12.47 -2.75
CA ASN A 58 15.73 11.60 -1.62
C ASN A 58 14.44 12.11 -0.98
N PHE A 59 13.36 11.33 -1.07
CA PHE A 59 12.03 11.73 -0.61
C PHE A 59 11.81 11.56 0.91
N GLU A 60 12.83 11.10 1.65
CA GLU A 60 12.74 10.88 3.11
C GLU A 60 11.56 9.97 3.49
N VAL A 61 11.67 8.69 3.12
CA VAL A 61 10.69 7.66 3.53
C VAL A 61 10.56 7.68 5.06
N PRO A 62 9.33 7.61 5.62
CA PRO A 62 9.15 7.59 7.07
C PRO A 62 9.90 6.44 7.75
N GLU A 63 10.49 6.72 8.91
CA GLU A 63 11.31 5.75 9.63
C GLU A 63 10.51 4.51 10.03
N GLU A 64 9.22 4.69 10.34
CA GLU A 64 8.27 3.62 10.67
C GLU A 64 8.00 2.67 9.49
N ILE A 65 8.38 3.04 8.27
CA ILE A 65 8.27 2.19 7.08
C ILE A 65 9.64 1.57 6.73
N MET A 66 10.72 2.31 6.96
CA MET A 66 12.08 1.81 6.75
C MET A 66 12.44 0.74 7.79
N GLN A 67 12.19 1.05 9.06
CA GLN A 67 12.42 0.23 10.25
C GLN A 67 11.08 0.08 11.01
N PRO A 68 10.17 -0.74 10.48
CA PRO A 68 8.85 -0.88 11.04
C PRO A 68 8.92 -1.47 12.45
N PRO A 69 8.24 -0.85 13.44
CA PRO A 69 8.01 -1.50 14.72
C PRO A 69 7.17 -2.77 14.52
N GLN A 70 6.92 -3.49 15.60
CA GLN A 70 5.98 -4.61 15.55
C GLN A 70 4.55 -4.08 15.38
N PHE A 71 4.12 -3.85 14.15
CA PHE A 71 2.75 -3.42 13.84
C PHE A 71 1.74 -4.51 14.20
N GLN A 72 0.58 -4.09 14.70
CA GLN A 72 -0.60 -4.96 14.72
C GLN A 72 -1.10 -5.18 13.28
N LYS A 73 -1.93 -6.20 13.07
CA LYS A 73 -2.42 -6.53 11.72
C LYS A 73 -3.29 -5.41 11.16
N GLU A 74 -4.11 -4.83 12.02
CA GLU A 74 -5.04 -3.76 11.72
C GLU A 74 -4.27 -2.50 11.28
N ASP A 75 -3.19 -2.16 11.97
CA ASP A 75 -2.29 -1.07 11.58
C ASP A 75 -1.62 -1.36 10.24
N ALA A 76 -1.15 -2.59 10.02
CA ALA A 76 -0.54 -2.98 8.76
C ALA A 76 -1.52 -2.86 7.58
N VAL A 77 -2.78 -3.28 7.75
CA VAL A 77 -3.85 -3.11 6.74
C VAL A 77 -4.05 -1.63 6.42
N LEU A 78 -4.19 -0.77 7.44
CA LEU A 78 -4.36 0.67 7.25
C LEU A 78 -3.19 1.32 6.51
N ILE A 79 -1.96 0.97 6.89
CA ILE A 79 -0.73 1.51 6.30
C ILE A 79 -0.60 1.06 4.85
N ILE A 80 -0.84 -0.22 4.56
CA ILE A 80 -0.84 -0.75 3.18
C ILE A 80 -1.88 -0.01 2.34
N HIS A 81 -3.11 0.12 2.85
CA HIS A 81 -4.20 0.80 2.15
C HIS A 81 -3.83 2.25 1.80
N GLU A 82 -3.32 3.02 2.78
CA GLU A 82 -2.89 4.40 2.54
C GLU A 82 -1.75 4.47 1.49
N MET A 83 -0.76 3.60 1.57
CA MET A 83 0.33 3.58 0.58
C MET A 83 -0.18 3.28 -0.84
N LEU A 84 -1.07 2.30 -1.00
CA LEU A 84 -1.67 1.97 -2.29
C LEU A 84 -2.48 3.14 -2.86
N GLN A 85 -3.29 3.79 -2.01
CA GLN A 85 -4.09 4.96 -2.40
C GLN A 85 -3.20 6.11 -2.90
N GLN A 86 -2.08 6.35 -2.23
CA GLN A 86 -1.14 7.40 -2.61
C GLN A 86 -0.40 7.06 -3.92
N ILE A 87 0.03 5.82 -4.10
CA ILE A 87 0.65 5.34 -5.34
C ILE A 87 -0.34 5.47 -6.51
N PHE A 88 -1.58 5.06 -6.32
CA PHE A 88 -2.65 5.20 -7.31
C PHE A 88 -2.84 6.68 -7.70
N GLY A 89 -2.89 7.58 -6.72
CA GLY A 89 -3.00 9.01 -6.95
C GLY A 89 -1.81 9.63 -7.69
N ILE A 90 -0.60 9.09 -7.50
CA ILE A 90 0.60 9.50 -8.24
C ILE A 90 0.54 9.01 -9.68
N LEU A 91 0.23 7.74 -9.92
CA LEU A 91 0.20 7.16 -11.28
C LEU A 91 -0.89 7.75 -12.19
N ARG A 92 -1.89 8.44 -11.61
CA ARG A 92 -2.90 9.21 -12.36
C ARG A 92 -2.45 10.61 -12.80
N ARG A 93 -1.25 11.06 -12.41
CA ARG A 93 -0.71 12.36 -12.85
C ARG A 93 -0.27 12.30 -14.31
N ASN A 94 -0.05 13.46 -14.91
CA ASN A 94 0.36 13.55 -16.30
C ASN A 94 1.76 12.92 -16.51
N PHE A 95 1.82 11.84 -17.26
CA PHE A 95 3.06 11.15 -17.66
C PHE A 95 3.32 11.23 -19.17
N SER A 96 2.67 12.13 -19.92
CA SER A 96 2.81 12.20 -21.38
C SER A 96 4.24 12.42 -21.88
N SER A 97 5.11 12.99 -21.03
CA SER A 97 6.53 13.24 -21.33
C SER A 97 7.40 11.97 -21.32
N THR A 98 6.90 10.85 -20.79
CA THR A 98 7.71 9.64 -20.55
C THR A 98 7.67 8.65 -21.72
N GLY A 99 6.64 8.74 -22.57
CA GLY A 99 6.33 7.70 -23.56
C GLY A 99 5.87 6.37 -22.95
N TRP A 100 5.44 6.37 -21.68
CA TRP A 100 4.89 5.18 -21.02
C TRP A 100 3.64 4.67 -21.74
N ASN A 101 3.50 3.35 -21.80
CA ASN A 101 2.31 2.73 -22.38
C ASN A 101 1.12 2.92 -21.44
N GLU A 102 0.13 3.70 -21.88
CA GLU A 102 -1.09 4.00 -21.11
C GLU A 102 -1.85 2.74 -20.70
N THR A 103 -1.82 1.68 -21.51
CA THR A 103 -2.50 0.41 -21.19
C THR A 103 -1.81 -0.26 -20.00
N VAL A 104 -0.48 -0.24 -19.94
CA VAL A 104 0.27 -0.78 -18.79
C VAL A 104 -0.07 -0.01 -17.51
N ILE A 105 -0.11 1.33 -17.57
CA ILE A 105 -0.52 2.16 -16.43
C ILE A 105 -1.95 1.85 -16.01
N LYS A 106 -2.88 1.71 -16.96
CA LYS A 106 -4.27 1.36 -16.66
C LYS A 106 -4.38 -0.01 -15.98
N THR A 107 -3.61 -1.00 -16.43
CA THR A 107 -3.57 -2.32 -15.78
C THR A 107 -3.05 -2.23 -14.36
N ILE A 108 -1.98 -1.45 -14.11
CA ILE A 108 -1.48 -1.22 -12.74
C ILE A 108 -2.56 -0.56 -11.88
N LEU A 109 -3.25 0.46 -12.39
CA LEU A 109 -4.31 1.14 -11.64
C LEU A 109 -5.46 0.21 -11.28
N VAL A 110 -5.89 -0.68 -12.18
CA VAL A 110 -6.93 -1.70 -11.89
C VAL A 110 -6.45 -2.68 -10.81
N GLU A 111 -5.19 -3.11 -10.87
CA GLU A 111 -4.62 -4.01 -9.86
C GLU A 111 -4.48 -3.35 -8.48
N LEU A 112 -4.18 -2.05 -8.44
CA LEU A 112 -4.15 -1.26 -7.20
C LEU A 112 -5.56 -1.07 -6.62
N ASP A 113 -6.55 -0.80 -7.48
CA ASP A 113 -7.96 -0.64 -7.09
C ASP A 113 -8.49 -1.91 -6.44
N GLY A 114 -8.30 -3.07 -7.08
CA GLY A 114 -8.70 -4.36 -6.51
C GLY A 114 -8.00 -4.70 -5.20
N GLN A 115 -6.72 -4.33 -5.03
CA GLN A 115 -6.03 -4.48 -3.74
C GLN A 115 -6.66 -3.61 -2.64
N MET A 116 -7.09 -2.39 -2.96
CA MET A 116 -7.74 -1.51 -2.00
C MET A 116 -9.12 -2.04 -1.64
N ASP A 117 -9.91 -2.51 -2.61
CA ASP A 117 -11.21 -3.16 -2.37
C ASP A 117 -11.07 -4.35 -1.40
N ASP A 118 -10.09 -5.24 -1.63
CA ASP A 118 -9.83 -6.38 -0.74
C ASP A 118 -9.49 -5.91 0.69
N LEU A 119 -8.72 -4.82 0.86
CA LEU A 119 -8.37 -4.26 2.16
C LEU A 119 -9.56 -3.58 2.85
N GLU A 120 -10.40 -2.89 2.09
CA GLU A 120 -11.59 -2.20 2.61
C GLU A 120 -12.56 -3.19 3.26
N THR A 121 -12.75 -4.39 2.69
CA THR A 121 -13.60 -5.42 3.31
C THR A 121 -13.13 -5.80 4.72
N ILE A 122 -11.82 -5.88 4.94
CA ILE A 122 -11.24 -6.18 6.25
C ILE A 122 -11.29 -4.96 7.17
N LEU A 123 -11.06 -3.76 6.63
CA LEU A 123 -11.17 -2.52 7.41
C LEU A 123 -12.58 -2.30 7.93
N GLU A 124 -13.62 -2.61 7.15
CA GLU A 124 -15.01 -2.56 7.60
C GLU A 124 -15.24 -3.47 8.82
N GLU A 125 -14.74 -4.72 8.78
CA GLU A 125 -14.82 -5.66 9.90
C GLU A 125 -14.09 -5.13 11.15
N ILE A 126 -12.90 -4.54 10.98
CA ILE A 126 -12.13 -4.02 12.11
C ILE A 126 -12.77 -2.73 12.68
N MET A 127 -13.35 -1.88 11.83
CA MET A 127 -13.98 -0.62 12.24
C MET A 127 -15.28 -0.81 13.03
N GLU A 128 -15.92 -1.97 12.93
CA GLU A 128 -17.03 -2.35 13.81
C GLU A 128 -16.59 -2.55 15.27
N GLU A 129 -15.29 -2.72 15.54
CA GLU A 129 -14.73 -2.74 16.88
C GLU A 129 -14.49 -1.30 17.38
N GLU A 130 -15.16 -0.89 18.47
CA GLU A 130 -15.18 0.50 19.00
C GLU A 130 -13.81 1.13 19.35
N ASN A 131 -12.71 0.38 19.28
CA ASN A 131 -11.35 0.83 19.63
C ASN A 131 -10.43 1.10 18.44
N PHE A 132 -10.97 1.32 17.23
CA PHE A 132 -10.13 1.53 16.06
C PHE A 132 -9.29 2.83 16.16
N PRO A 133 -7.95 2.76 16.00
CA PRO A 133 -7.08 3.91 16.12
C PRO A 133 -7.35 4.91 14.99
N ARG A 134 -8.05 5.99 15.32
CA ARG A 134 -8.43 7.06 14.40
C ARG A 134 -7.25 8.00 14.12
N GLY A 135 -6.30 7.54 13.32
CA GLY A 135 -5.21 8.36 12.79
C GLY A 135 -3.89 8.19 13.52
N ASP A 136 -3.18 7.11 13.19
CA ASP A 136 -1.79 6.91 13.57
C ASP A 136 -0.89 7.99 12.93
N MET A 137 0.12 8.45 13.69
CA MET A 137 1.18 9.35 13.24
C MET A 137 1.89 8.82 11.98
N THR A 138 2.00 7.49 11.85
CA THR A 138 2.55 6.83 10.65
C THR A 138 1.83 7.26 9.36
N ILE A 139 0.49 7.33 9.39
CA ILE A 139 -0.32 7.74 8.23
C ILE A 139 -0.07 9.20 7.88
N LEU A 140 0.08 10.08 8.88
CA LEU A 140 0.39 11.49 8.65
C LEU A 140 1.78 11.65 8.01
N HIS A 141 2.77 10.90 8.50
CA HIS A 141 4.11 10.90 7.93
C HIS A 141 4.12 10.38 6.49
N LEU A 142 3.37 9.31 6.19
CA LEU A 142 3.16 8.80 4.84
C LEU A 142 2.55 9.85 3.91
N LYS A 143 1.48 10.53 4.35
CA LYS A 143 0.85 11.61 3.55
C LYS A 143 1.83 12.72 3.23
N LYS A 144 2.66 13.13 4.20
CA LYS A 144 3.71 14.14 3.98
C LYS A 144 4.76 13.64 2.98
N TYR A 145 5.17 12.39 3.11
CA TYR A 145 6.12 11.74 2.21
C TYR A 145 5.61 11.72 0.76
N TYR A 146 4.40 11.24 0.50
CA TYR A 146 3.84 11.23 -0.86
C TYR A 146 3.49 12.62 -1.40
N LEU A 147 3.12 13.56 -0.53
CA LEU A 147 2.96 14.96 -0.91
C LEU A 147 4.29 15.53 -1.44
N SER A 148 5.43 15.18 -0.84
CA SER A 148 6.75 15.61 -1.32
C SER A 148 7.05 15.08 -2.73
N ILE A 149 6.65 13.84 -3.04
CA ILE A 149 6.77 13.25 -4.38
C ILE A 149 5.93 14.01 -5.40
N LEU A 150 4.68 14.32 -5.06
CA LEU A 150 3.79 15.10 -5.93
C LEU A 150 4.32 16.52 -6.15
N GLN A 151 4.86 17.16 -5.12
CA GLN A 151 5.48 18.49 -5.21
C GLN A 151 6.73 18.45 -6.10
N TYR A 152 7.56 17.42 -5.95
CA TYR A 152 8.72 17.20 -6.81
C TYR A 152 8.33 17.07 -8.28
N LEU A 153 7.36 16.21 -8.61
CA LEU A 153 6.85 16.05 -9.99
C LEU A 153 6.39 17.39 -10.57
N LYS A 154 5.64 18.18 -9.78
CA LYS A 154 5.21 19.52 -10.18
C LYS A 154 6.40 20.46 -10.40
N SER A 155 7.37 20.48 -9.49
CA SER A 155 8.55 21.36 -9.58
C SER A 155 9.44 21.05 -10.78
N LYS A 156 9.40 19.80 -11.26
CA LYS A 156 10.12 19.33 -12.45
C LYS A 156 9.24 19.29 -13.70
N GLU A 157 8.06 19.92 -13.63
CA GLU A 157 7.11 20.04 -14.73
C GLU A 157 6.74 18.69 -15.37
N TYR A 158 6.70 17.63 -14.56
CA TYR A 158 6.40 16.27 -14.99
C TYR A 158 7.30 15.77 -16.13
N ARG A 159 8.55 16.25 -16.23
CA ARG A 159 9.49 15.80 -17.27
C ARG A 159 9.88 14.32 -17.10
N SER A 160 10.33 13.70 -18.19
CA SER A 160 10.64 12.25 -18.23
C SER A 160 11.61 11.79 -17.14
N CYS A 161 12.65 12.57 -16.85
CA CYS A 161 13.60 12.22 -15.79
C CYS A 161 13.00 12.29 -14.38
N ALA A 162 12.08 13.21 -14.12
CA ALA A 162 11.37 13.26 -12.84
C ALA A 162 10.50 12.02 -12.64
N TRP A 163 9.82 11.59 -13.70
CA TRP A 163 9.07 10.34 -13.68
C TRP A 163 9.94 9.11 -13.52
N THR A 164 11.14 9.08 -14.12
CA THR A 164 12.11 8.00 -13.90
C THR A 164 12.52 7.91 -12.42
N VAL A 165 12.75 9.05 -11.76
CA VAL A 165 13.05 9.10 -10.32
C VAL A 165 11.87 8.60 -9.48
N VAL A 166 10.64 9.04 -9.80
CA VAL A 166 9.44 8.59 -9.10
C VAL A 166 9.13 7.11 -9.35
N GLN A 167 9.37 6.59 -10.56
CA GLN A 167 9.20 5.18 -10.87
C GLN A 167 10.10 4.30 -9.98
N VAL A 168 11.36 4.69 -9.80
CA VAL A 168 12.29 4.00 -8.89
C VAL A 168 11.79 4.07 -7.46
N GLU A 169 11.29 5.23 -7.02
CA GLU A 169 10.74 5.37 -5.67
C GLU A 169 9.47 4.52 -5.48
N ILE A 170 8.56 4.45 -6.46
CA ILE A 170 7.38 3.58 -6.40
C ILE A 170 7.79 2.10 -6.33
N LEU A 171 8.77 1.66 -7.12
CA LEU A 171 9.31 0.30 -7.04
C LEU A 171 9.89 -0.02 -5.65
N ARG A 172 10.55 0.96 -5.02
CA ARG A 172 11.01 0.87 -3.63
C ARG A 172 9.83 0.75 -2.65
N ASN A 173 8.73 1.47 -2.89
CA ASN A 173 7.52 1.40 -2.07
C ASN A 173 6.88 0.01 -2.10
N PHE A 174 6.85 -0.66 -3.26
CA PHE A 174 6.40 -2.05 -3.32
C PHE A 174 7.29 -3.01 -2.53
N SER A 175 8.56 -2.69 -2.33
CA SER A 175 9.43 -3.48 -1.44
C SER A 175 9.03 -3.31 0.04
N PHE A 176 8.61 -2.10 0.42
CA PHE A 176 8.04 -1.84 1.76
C PHE A 176 6.67 -2.50 1.93
N LEU A 177 5.79 -2.41 0.93
CA LEU A 177 4.48 -3.08 0.93
C LEU A 177 4.64 -4.58 1.16
N ASN A 178 5.55 -5.25 0.44
CA ASN A 178 5.81 -6.68 0.64
C ASN A 178 6.28 -7.02 2.07
N ARG A 179 7.07 -6.14 2.71
CA ARG A 179 7.47 -6.30 4.12
C ARG A 179 6.28 -6.07 5.07
N LEU A 180 5.43 -5.08 4.80
CA LEU A 180 4.24 -4.81 5.60
C LEU A 180 3.23 -5.97 5.50
N THR A 181 3.10 -6.58 4.33
CA THR A 181 2.27 -7.77 4.13
C THR A 181 2.72 -8.99 4.96
N ASP A 182 3.96 -9.00 5.49
CA ASP A 182 4.39 -10.06 6.40
C ASP A 182 3.79 -9.96 7.81
N TYR A 183 3.33 -8.77 8.22
CA TYR A 183 2.64 -8.60 9.51
C TYR A 183 1.23 -9.20 9.50
N LEU A 184 0.64 -9.43 8.33
CA LEU A 184 -0.68 -10.07 8.19
C LEU A 184 -0.64 -11.59 8.45
N ARG A 185 0.55 -12.17 8.66
CA ARG A 185 0.69 -13.60 8.92
C ARG A 185 0.08 -13.98 10.29
N ASN A 186 -0.62 -15.11 10.34
CA ASN A 186 -1.03 -15.76 11.59
C ASN A 186 0.12 -16.45 12.33
#